data_AF-A0A0V1DHQ4-F1
#
_entry.id   AF-A0A0V1DHQ4-F1
#
_cell.length_a   1.000
_cell.length_b   1.000
_cell.length_c   1.000
_cell.angle_alpha   90.00
_cell.angle_beta   90.00
_cell.angle_gamma   90.00
#
_symmetry.space_group_name_H-M   'P 1'
#
loop_
_entity.id
_entity.type
_entity.pdbx_description
1 polymer ?
#
loop_
_entity_poly.entity_id
_entity_poly.type
_entity_poly.pdbx_seq_one_letter_code
_entity_poly.pdbx_strand_id
1 'polypeptide(L)'
;MPKRRNMFLIVAIFAYLSAVANSSSSQTCADTRNYFYKAVGVVEHIPTVAISGQNLKVCATGVTCCTVEMEDRFLKHAQQQYQQAIGENIVNLVHSFKARTDSFDRFFRELLSKSQRDLHSMFVKTYGVLYEQNSDLFVSLFENLTQFYEQQRRDGPAAPAVGVNLDLVLDRFYENLYRRMFHILNQPYQLDDSYWQCMSRQMQQLQPFGQVPDKMKMQVHRAFSAARTFIHALTIGSEVISDMLEMPVSTACISQLTQMLYCPHCQRATGPKPCDGFCVNIVSGCLASYVTFDRLWNEYLDHLLQLLERLEGPYNIETVINPIDIQISEAIMIFQDKGKEISDKVIKKNFFLKFSI
;
A
#
# COMPACT_ATOMS: atom_id res chain seq x y z
N MET A 1 3.53 85.46 23.23
CA MET A 1 4.23 84.25 23.73
C MET A 1 4.36 83.10 22.71
N PRO A 2 4.80 83.27 21.44
CA PRO A 2 4.98 82.14 20.51
C PRO A 2 6.42 81.61 20.41
N LYS A 3 7.45 82.42 20.72
CA LYS A 3 8.86 82.04 20.56
C LYS A 3 9.35 80.94 21.52
N ARG A 4 8.79 80.85 22.74
CA ARG A 4 9.19 79.81 23.72
C ARG A 4 8.72 78.40 23.31
N ARG A 5 7.56 78.27 22.65
CA ARG A 5 6.97 76.96 22.31
C ARG A 5 7.75 76.22 21.21
N ASN A 6 8.30 76.95 20.23
CA ASN A 6 9.15 76.37 19.19
C ASN A 6 10.51 75.91 19.72
N MET A 7 11.07 76.60 20.73
CA MET A 7 12.34 76.21 21.33
C MET A 7 12.22 74.89 22.10
N PHE A 8 11.12 74.66 22.83
CA PHE A 8 10.87 73.37 23.50
C PHE A 8 10.66 72.21 22.50
N LEU A 9 10.00 72.44 21.37
CA LEU A 9 9.83 71.44 20.32
C LEU A 9 11.17 71.07 19.65
N ILE A 10 12.02 72.06 19.36
CA ILE A 10 13.34 71.80 18.77
C ILE A 10 14.26 71.07 19.75
N VAL A 11 14.25 71.45 21.03
CA VAL A 11 15.02 70.76 22.08
C VAL A 11 14.49 69.34 22.32
N ALA A 12 13.17 69.11 22.28
CA ALA A 12 12.60 67.78 22.39
C ALA A 12 12.94 66.89 21.18
N ILE A 13 12.96 67.45 19.96
CA ILE A 13 13.36 66.74 18.75
C ILE A 13 14.86 66.42 18.78
N PHE A 14 15.71 67.36 19.21
CA PHE A 14 17.15 67.10 19.38
C PHE A 14 17.42 66.08 20.50
N ALA A 15 16.70 66.16 21.63
CA ALA A 15 16.79 65.18 22.71
C ALA A 15 16.35 63.79 22.24
N TYR A 16 15.27 63.70 21.46
CA TYR A 16 14.80 62.44 20.87
C TYR A 16 15.78 61.89 19.83
N LEU A 17 16.31 62.73 18.95
CA LEU A 17 17.34 62.33 17.97
C LEU A 17 18.65 61.89 18.65
N SER A 18 19.06 62.56 19.74
CA SER A 18 20.22 62.15 20.54
C SER A 18 19.97 60.87 21.35
N ALA A 19 18.74 60.63 21.83
CA ALA A 19 18.35 59.38 22.48
C ALA A 19 18.29 58.21 21.49
N VAL A 20 17.85 58.45 20.25
CA VAL A 20 17.86 57.45 19.17
C VAL A 20 19.30 57.16 18.71
N ALA A 21 20.17 58.19 18.63
CA ALA A 21 21.59 58.04 18.32
C ALA A 21 22.40 57.37 19.44
N ASN A 22 21.96 57.45 20.70
CA ASN A 22 22.59 56.79 21.86
C ASN A 22 22.02 55.40 22.18
N SER A 23 21.12 54.85 21.36
CA SER A 23 20.92 53.40 21.36
C SER A 23 22.11 52.75 20.66
N SER A 24 23.22 52.67 21.38
CA SER A 24 24.28 51.70 21.09
C SER A 24 23.66 50.32 21.24
N SER A 25 22.91 49.89 20.22
CA SER A 25 22.52 48.50 20.04
C SER A 25 23.81 47.71 20.20
N SER A 26 23.90 46.94 21.28
CA SER A 26 25.16 46.31 21.63
C SER A 26 25.62 45.52 20.40
N GLN A 27 26.83 45.79 19.92
CA GLN A 27 27.41 45.02 18.81
C GLN A 27 27.73 43.58 19.22
N THR A 28 27.28 43.15 20.40
CA THR A 28 27.59 41.86 20.98
C THR A 28 26.77 40.76 20.34
N CYS A 29 27.39 39.59 20.20
CA CYS A 29 26.79 38.38 19.65
C CYS A 29 26.41 37.38 20.75
N ALA A 30 26.26 37.85 21.99
CA ALA A 30 26.04 36.98 23.16
C ALA A 30 24.76 36.14 23.03
N ASP A 31 23.66 36.75 22.57
CA ASP A 31 22.39 36.04 22.40
C ASP A 31 22.44 35.02 21.26
N THR A 32 23.04 35.38 20.13
CA THR A 32 23.26 34.47 19.00
C THR A 32 24.11 33.28 19.44
N ARG A 33 25.18 33.51 20.21
CA ARG A 33 26.05 32.47 20.76
C ARG A 33 25.29 31.52 21.68
N ASN A 34 24.49 32.06 22.60
CA ASN A 34 23.70 31.24 23.53
C ASN A 34 22.67 30.38 22.78
N TYR A 35 22.00 30.95 21.77
CA TYR A 35 21.07 30.20 20.92
C TYR A 35 21.78 29.10 20.13
N PHE A 36 22.90 29.43 19.48
CA PHE A 36 23.66 28.48 18.67
C PHE A 36 24.09 27.27 19.49
N TYR A 37 24.65 27.48 20.69
CA TYR A 37 25.02 26.40 21.60
C TYR A 37 23.85 25.50 21.96
N LYS A 38 22.65 26.08 22.16
CA LYS A 38 21.45 25.32 22.50
C LYS A 38 20.89 24.54 21.31
N ALA A 39 20.90 25.12 20.12
CA ALA A 39 20.23 24.58 18.95
C ALA A 39 21.11 23.59 18.15
N VAL A 40 22.39 23.92 17.95
CA VAL A 40 23.26 23.22 16.98
C VAL A 40 24.57 22.71 17.60
N GLY A 41 24.85 23.08 18.85
CA GLY A 41 26.02 22.63 19.61
C GLY A 41 27.21 23.58 19.52
N VAL A 42 28.40 23.07 19.88
CA VAL A 42 29.61 23.91 20.03
C VAL A 42 30.38 24.02 18.72
N VAL A 43 30.74 25.25 18.37
CA VAL A 43 31.67 25.63 17.29
C VAL A 43 32.80 26.44 17.90
N GLU A 44 34.02 26.23 17.43
CA GLU A 44 35.16 27.06 17.81
C GLU A 44 35.02 28.46 17.16
N HIS A 45 35.39 29.52 17.88
CA HIS A 45 35.41 30.89 17.34
C HIS A 45 34.04 31.50 16.97
N ILE A 46 33.04 31.38 17.86
CA ILE A 46 31.83 32.21 17.74
C ILE A 46 32.20 33.68 17.98
N PRO A 47 31.89 34.61 17.05
CA PRO A 47 32.22 36.02 17.21
C PRO A 47 31.66 36.58 18.52
N THR A 48 32.46 37.37 19.24
CA THR A 48 31.99 38.11 20.43
C THR A 48 31.28 39.40 20.02
N VAL A 49 31.69 39.97 18.89
CA VAL A 49 31.13 41.17 18.27
C VAL A 49 30.75 40.92 16.82
N ALA A 50 29.81 41.70 16.29
CA ALA A 50 29.32 41.56 14.93
C ALA A 50 30.44 41.76 13.89
N ILE A 51 30.49 40.88 12.90
CA ILE A 51 31.46 40.84 11.80
C ILE A 51 30.78 41.15 10.45
N SER A 52 31.57 41.32 9.39
CA SER A 52 31.06 41.47 8.02
C SER A 52 30.47 40.15 7.50
N GLY A 53 29.25 40.18 6.99
CA GLY A 53 28.54 39.02 6.45
C GLY A 53 28.79 38.70 4.97
N GLN A 54 29.78 39.34 4.33
CA GLN A 54 30.04 39.18 2.88
C GLN A 54 30.35 37.75 2.44
N ASN A 55 30.84 36.90 3.36
CA ASN A 55 31.20 35.52 3.05
C ASN A 55 30.06 34.52 3.27
N LEU A 56 28.90 34.97 3.76
CA LEU A 56 27.73 34.13 3.97
C LEU A 56 26.95 33.97 2.65
N LYS A 57 26.36 32.79 2.45
CA LYS A 57 25.61 32.46 1.22
C LYS A 57 24.11 32.69 1.37
N VAL A 58 23.56 32.53 2.58
CA VAL A 58 22.11 32.54 2.84
C VAL A 58 21.72 33.72 3.72
N CYS A 59 22.45 33.95 4.83
CA CYS A 59 22.11 34.97 5.82
C CYS A 59 22.72 36.35 5.54
N ALA A 60 23.23 36.60 4.33
CA ALA A 60 24.06 37.75 4.03
C ALA A 60 23.26 39.06 3.92
N THR A 61 23.17 39.84 5.01
CA THR A 61 22.87 41.28 4.94
C THR A 61 23.67 42.08 5.99
N GLY A 62 24.70 42.81 5.52
CA GLY A 62 25.44 43.77 6.34
C GLY A 62 26.29 43.14 7.45
N VAL A 63 25.96 43.45 8.70
CA VAL A 63 26.67 43.02 9.91
C VAL A 63 25.99 41.80 10.54
N THR A 64 26.76 40.76 10.83
CA THR A 64 26.27 39.45 11.27
C THR A 64 27.07 38.91 12.46
N CYS A 65 26.45 38.03 13.23
CA CYS A 65 27.07 37.26 14.32
C CYS A 65 27.37 35.81 13.93
N CYS A 66 27.19 35.44 12.67
CA CYS A 66 27.44 34.10 12.16
C CYS A 66 28.68 34.03 11.27
N THR A 67 29.50 33.01 11.48
CA THR A 67 30.59 32.62 10.57
C THR A 67 30.07 31.68 9.47
N VAL A 68 30.91 31.40 8.47
CA VAL A 68 30.61 30.41 7.42
C VAL A 68 30.37 29.01 8.03
N GLU A 69 31.14 28.64 9.07
CA GLU A 69 30.93 27.37 9.77
C GLU A 69 29.57 27.34 10.49
N MET A 70 29.19 28.44 11.16
CA MET A 70 27.89 28.54 11.80
C MET A 70 26.74 28.42 10.78
N GLU A 71 26.86 29.06 9.62
CA GLU A 71 25.87 28.95 8.55
C GLU A 71 25.77 27.53 7.98
N ASP A 72 26.91 26.84 7.76
CA ASP A 72 26.92 25.43 7.33
C ASP A 72 26.24 24.51 8.35
N ARG A 73 26.46 24.73 9.65
CA ARG A 73 25.79 23.97 10.69
C ARG A 73 24.29 24.25 10.75
N PHE A 74 23.87 25.51 10.55
CA PHE A 74 22.44 25.84 10.46
C PHE A 74 21.76 25.21 9.24
N LEU A 75 22.44 25.17 8.08
CA LEU A 75 21.95 24.48 6.89
C LEU A 75 21.71 22.99 7.16
N LYS A 76 22.70 22.31 7.77
CA LYS A 76 22.58 20.89 8.16
C LYS A 76 21.47 20.68 9.17
N HIS A 77 21.34 21.56 10.15
CA HIS A 77 20.30 21.46 11.17
C HIS A 77 18.90 21.68 10.58
N ALA A 78 18.73 22.65 9.67
CA ALA A 78 17.49 22.87 8.93
C ALA A 78 17.08 21.62 8.15
N GLN A 79 18.03 21.00 7.45
CA GLN A 79 17.79 19.78 6.68
C GLN A 79 17.36 18.62 7.59
N GLN A 80 18.06 18.39 8.70
CA GLN A 80 17.72 17.33 9.65
C GLN A 80 16.32 17.52 10.26
N GLN A 81 15.98 18.74 10.69
CA GLN A 81 14.66 19.03 11.25
C GLN A 81 13.55 18.82 10.22
N TYR A 82 13.76 19.23 8.97
CA TYR A 82 12.82 18.99 7.89
C TYR A 82 12.61 17.49 7.63
N GLN A 83 13.72 16.75 7.47
CA GLN A 83 13.67 15.30 7.21
C GLN A 83 13.03 14.54 8.37
N GLN A 84 13.29 14.93 9.62
CA GLN A 84 12.65 14.33 10.79
C GLN A 84 11.14 14.60 10.80
N ALA A 85 10.72 15.86 10.63
CA ALA A 85 9.31 16.24 10.67
C ALA A 85 8.47 15.54 9.58
N ILE A 86 9.03 15.38 8.38
CA ILE A 86 8.36 14.67 7.29
C ILE A 86 8.46 13.15 7.47
N GLY A 87 9.63 12.64 7.83
CA GLY A 87 9.89 11.21 7.99
C GLY A 87 9.01 10.54 9.04
N GLU A 88 8.79 11.16 10.20
CA GLU A 88 7.93 10.60 11.25
C GLU A 88 6.50 10.35 10.75
N ASN A 89 5.93 11.27 9.97
CA ASN A 89 4.59 11.13 9.41
C ASN A 89 4.51 10.02 8.35
N ILE A 90 5.51 9.95 7.47
CA ILE A 90 5.58 8.93 6.41
C ILE A 90 5.77 7.54 7.03
N VAL A 91 6.65 7.39 8.04
CA VAL A 91 6.87 6.11 8.73
C VAL A 91 5.57 5.58 9.36
N ASN A 92 4.78 6.46 10.01
CA ASN A 92 3.49 6.07 10.58
C ASN A 92 2.51 5.59 9.51
N LEU A 93 2.52 6.22 8.33
CA LEU A 93 1.69 5.81 7.20
C LEU A 93 2.13 4.44 6.65
N VAL A 94 3.43 4.22 6.46
CA VAL A 94 4.00 2.92 6.05
C VAL A 94 3.58 1.81 7.02
N HIS A 95 3.73 2.04 8.33
CA HIS A 95 3.33 1.07 9.35
C HIS A 95 1.84 0.74 9.28
N SER A 96 1.00 1.76 9.08
CA SER A 96 -0.44 1.58 8.95
C SER A 96 -0.80 0.72 7.74
N PHE A 97 -0.21 1.00 6.57
CA PHE A 97 -0.42 0.21 5.35
C PHE A 97 0.05 -1.23 5.50
N LYS A 98 1.26 -1.45 6.05
CA LYS A 98 1.79 -2.81 6.29
C LYS A 98 0.90 -3.61 7.24
N ALA A 99 0.52 -3.01 8.38
CA ALA A 99 -0.36 -3.66 9.35
C ALA A 99 -1.73 -4.05 8.74
N ARG A 100 -2.31 -3.19 7.89
CA ARG A 100 -3.56 -3.50 7.19
C ARG A 100 -3.37 -4.61 6.15
N THR A 101 -2.30 -4.54 5.37
CA THR A 101 -1.95 -5.58 4.38
C THR A 101 -1.82 -6.94 5.05
N ASP A 102 -1.07 -7.03 6.15
CA ASP A 102 -0.86 -8.26 6.90
C ASP A 102 -2.17 -8.81 7.50
N SER A 103 -3.04 -7.92 7.98
CA SER A 103 -4.34 -8.30 8.53
C SER A 103 -5.25 -8.91 7.47
N PHE A 104 -5.37 -8.27 6.30
CA PHE A 104 -6.20 -8.79 5.21
C PHE A 104 -5.61 -10.08 4.63
N ASP A 105 -4.28 -10.17 4.51
CA ASP A 105 -3.62 -11.37 4.00
C ASP A 105 -3.85 -12.57 4.93
N ARG A 106 -3.72 -12.35 6.24
CA ARG A 106 -4.04 -13.37 7.25
C ARG A 106 -5.50 -13.81 7.16
N PHE A 107 -6.43 -12.86 7.06
CA PHE A 107 -7.86 -13.16 6.94
C PHE A 107 -8.16 -14.08 5.75
N PHE A 108 -7.65 -13.75 4.56
CA PHE A 108 -7.89 -14.57 3.36
C PHE A 108 -7.30 -15.98 3.47
N ARG A 109 -6.09 -16.11 4.04
CA ARG A 109 -5.44 -17.41 4.29
C ARG A 109 -6.22 -18.26 5.29
N GLU A 110 -6.64 -17.66 6.40
CA GLU A 110 -7.44 -18.34 7.41
C GLU A 110 -8.80 -18.77 6.86
N LEU A 111 -9.43 -17.95 6.04
CA LEU A 111 -10.69 -18.27 5.36
C LEU A 111 -10.57 -19.51 4.47
N LEU A 112 -9.53 -19.58 3.61
CA LEU A 112 -9.27 -20.75 2.76
C LEU A 112 -9.01 -22.00 3.59
N SER A 113 -8.14 -21.88 4.59
CA SER A 113 -7.78 -22.99 5.48
C SER A 113 -8.99 -23.50 6.27
N LYS A 114 -9.87 -22.59 6.72
CA LYS A 114 -11.11 -22.94 7.41
C LYS A 114 -12.08 -23.65 6.48
N SER A 115 -12.33 -23.10 5.30
CA SER A 115 -13.23 -23.70 4.30
C SER A 115 -12.78 -25.11 3.89
N GLN A 116 -11.47 -25.35 3.76
CA GLN A 116 -10.94 -26.70 3.52
C GLN A 116 -11.27 -27.68 4.66
N ARG A 117 -11.13 -27.25 5.93
CA ARG A 117 -11.48 -28.07 7.10
C ARG A 117 -12.97 -28.33 7.19
N ASP A 118 -13.79 -27.32 6.90
CA ASP A 118 -15.24 -27.41 6.93
C ASP A 118 -15.72 -28.39 5.84
N LEU A 119 -15.17 -28.31 4.63
CA LEU A 119 -15.42 -29.29 3.56
C LEU A 119 -15.06 -30.71 4.02
N HIS A 120 -13.86 -30.90 4.57
CA HIS A 120 -13.43 -32.22 5.03
C HIS A 120 -14.37 -32.78 6.11
N SER A 121 -14.68 -31.98 7.12
CA SER A 121 -15.58 -32.36 8.23
C SER A 121 -16.98 -32.73 7.74
N MET A 122 -17.54 -31.95 6.79
CA MET A 122 -18.84 -32.23 6.21
C MET A 122 -18.79 -33.50 5.35
N PHE A 123 -17.79 -33.64 4.47
CA PHE A 123 -17.73 -34.73 3.50
C PHE A 123 -17.42 -36.09 4.13
N VAL A 124 -16.60 -36.15 5.18
CA VAL A 124 -16.41 -37.39 5.97
C VAL A 124 -17.75 -37.85 6.55
N LYS A 125 -18.58 -36.94 7.07
CA LYS A 125 -19.88 -37.28 7.64
C LYS A 125 -20.90 -37.68 6.58
N THR A 126 -20.92 -37.01 5.43
CA THR A 126 -21.93 -37.20 4.39
C THR A 126 -21.61 -38.38 3.47
N TYR A 127 -20.34 -38.56 3.08
CA TYR A 127 -19.93 -39.53 2.07
C TYR A 127 -18.98 -40.63 2.60
N GLY A 128 -18.45 -40.47 3.82
CA GLY A 128 -17.61 -41.47 4.48
C GLY A 128 -16.42 -41.92 3.63
N VAL A 129 -16.22 -43.24 3.57
CA VAL A 129 -15.09 -43.88 2.88
C VAL A 129 -14.97 -43.47 1.41
N LEU A 130 -16.07 -43.20 0.72
CA LEU A 130 -16.03 -42.76 -0.68
C LEU A 130 -15.32 -41.42 -0.84
N TYR A 131 -15.52 -40.50 0.11
CA TYR A 131 -14.77 -39.25 0.14
C TYR A 131 -13.33 -39.48 0.57
N GLU A 132 -13.07 -40.26 1.63
CA GLU A 132 -11.71 -40.48 2.13
C GLU A 132 -10.78 -41.08 1.05
N GLN A 133 -11.29 -41.99 0.22
CA GLN A 133 -10.54 -42.57 -0.90
C GLN A 133 -10.29 -41.59 -2.05
N ASN A 134 -10.97 -40.45 -2.08
CA ASN A 134 -10.89 -39.46 -3.15
C ASN A 134 -10.57 -38.05 -2.61
N SER A 135 -10.13 -37.95 -1.35
CA SER A 135 -9.95 -36.67 -0.66
C SER A 135 -8.84 -35.82 -1.30
N ASP A 136 -7.88 -36.48 -1.95
CA ASP A 136 -6.76 -35.87 -2.66
C ASP A 136 -7.22 -34.86 -3.73
N LEU A 137 -8.35 -35.12 -4.40
CA LEU A 137 -8.93 -34.19 -5.36
C LEU A 137 -9.32 -32.84 -4.73
N PHE A 138 -9.95 -32.89 -3.55
CA PHE A 138 -10.42 -31.69 -2.86
C PHE A 138 -9.28 -30.97 -2.15
N VAL A 139 -8.32 -31.72 -1.59
CA VAL A 139 -7.08 -31.14 -1.04
C VAL A 139 -6.33 -30.37 -2.14
N SER A 140 -6.16 -30.98 -3.31
CA SER A 140 -5.49 -30.32 -4.45
C SER A 140 -6.24 -29.07 -4.92
N LEU A 141 -7.58 -29.05 -4.89
CA LEU A 141 -8.35 -27.84 -5.19
C LEU A 141 -7.95 -26.68 -4.26
N PHE A 142 -7.98 -26.88 -2.94
CA PHE A 142 -7.65 -25.83 -1.98
C PHE A 142 -6.18 -25.41 -2.02
N GLU A 143 -5.26 -26.34 -2.29
CA GLU A 143 -3.84 -26.02 -2.53
C GLU A 143 -3.68 -25.11 -3.74
N ASN A 144 -4.34 -25.42 -4.87
CA ASN A 144 -4.28 -24.59 -6.08
C ASN A 144 -4.94 -23.21 -5.87
N LEU A 145 -6.06 -23.14 -5.13
CA LEU A 145 -6.70 -21.87 -4.76
C LEU A 145 -5.78 -21.01 -3.88
N THR A 146 -5.11 -21.63 -2.92
CA THR A 146 -4.13 -20.96 -2.06
C THR A 146 -2.94 -20.47 -2.89
N GLN A 147 -2.39 -21.32 -3.76
CA GLN A 147 -1.29 -20.95 -4.65
C GLN A 147 -1.66 -19.78 -5.56
N PHE A 148 -2.87 -19.78 -6.16
CA PHE A 148 -3.35 -18.69 -7.01
C PHE A 148 -3.34 -17.34 -6.28
N TYR A 149 -3.79 -17.35 -5.02
CA TYR A 149 -3.78 -16.18 -4.15
C TYR A 149 -2.35 -15.73 -3.82
N GLU A 150 -1.45 -16.67 -3.51
CA GLU A 150 -0.08 -16.39 -3.08
C GLU A 150 0.91 -16.00 -4.20
N GLN A 151 0.60 -16.32 -5.44
CA GLN A 151 1.59 -16.40 -6.52
C GLN A 151 2.37 -15.12 -6.79
N GLN A 152 1.75 -13.94 -6.68
CA GLN A 152 2.44 -12.67 -6.95
C GLN A 152 3.37 -12.22 -5.82
N ARG A 153 3.39 -12.91 -4.67
CA ARG A 153 4.23 -12.55 -3.54
C ARG A 153 5.70 -12.94 -3.72
N ARG A 154 6.01 -13.90 -4.61
CA ARG A 154 7.37 -14.47 -4.71
C ARG A 154 8.32 -13.79 -5.69
N ASP A 155 7.80 -12.96 -6.58
CA ASP A 155 8.44 -12.78 -7.89
C ASP A 155 8.70 -11.31 -8.28
N GLY A 156 8.28 -10.36 -7.44
CA GLY A 156 8.43 -8.93 -7.73
C GLY A 156 7.69 -8.49 -9.02
N PRO A 157 7.86 -7.23 -9.44
CA PRO A 157 7.18 -6.69 -10.63
C PRO A 157 7.66 -7.31 -11.96
N ALA A 158 8.71 -8.14 -11.95
CA ALA A 158 9.51 -8.48 -13.12
C ALA A 158 9.55 -9.98 -13.48
N ALA A 159 8.99 -10.90 -12.67
CA ALA A 159 8.99 -12.31 -13.06
C ALA A 159 7.93 -12.61 -14.13
N PRO A 160 8.23 -13.54 -15.06
CA PRO A 160 7.27 -13.98 -16.06
C PRO A 160 6.02 -14.56 -15.38
N ALA A 161 4.85 -14.09 -15.81
CA ALA A 161 3.55 -14.54 -15.35
C ALA A 161 3.25 -15.98 -15.79
N VAL A 162 3.96 -16.98 -15.27
CA VAL A 162 3.52 -18.37 -15.33
C VAL A 162 2.50 -18.56 -14.20
N GLY A 163 1.41 -17.80 -14.30
CA GLY A 163 0.29 -17.78 -13.35
C GLY A 163 -0.46 -19.12 -13.35
N VAL A 164 -0.86 -19.60 -12.17
CA VAL A 164 -1.96 -20.55 -12.05
C VAL A 164 -3.18 -19.86 -12.65
N ASN A 165 -3.80 -20.47 -13.66
CA ASN A 165 -5.05 -19.98 -14.22
C ASN A 165 -6.20 -20.58 -13.43
N LEU A 166 -6.94 -19.74 -12.71
CA LEU A 166 -8.01 -20.16 -11.80
C LEU A 166 -9.16 -20.86 -12.53
N ASP A 167 -9.47 -20.44 -13.75
CA ASP A 167 -10.48 -21.13 -14.57
C ASP A 167 -10.03 -22.55 -14.90
N LEU A 168 -8.76 -22.73 -15.29
CA LEU A 168 -8.20 -24.06 -15.55
C LEU A 168 -8.16 -24.94 -14.30
N VAL A 169 -7.92 -24.36 -13.12
CA VAL A 169 -7.95 -25.10 -11.85
C VAL A 169 -9.35 -25.67 -11.60
N LEU A 170 -10.39 -24.84 -11.75
CA LEU A 170 -11.77 -25.25 -11.50
C LEU A 170 -12.28 -26.20 -12.59
N ASP A 171 -11.96 -25.96 -13.85
CA ASP A 171 -12.30 -26.85 -14.96
C ASP A 171 -11.68 -28.23 -14.73
N ARG A 172 -10.38 -28.31 -14.40
CA ARG A 172 -9.70 -29.58 -14.09
C ARG A 172 -10.28 -30.27 -12.86
N PHE A 173 -10.64 -29.53 -11.81
CA PHE A 173 -11.26 -30.09 -10.62
C PHE A 173 -12.56 -30.82 -10.98
N TYR A 174 -13.46 -30.16 -11.72
CA TYR A 174 -14.73 -30.76 -12.11
C TYR A 174 -14.55 -31.90 -13.13
N GLU A 175 -13.60 -31.81 -14.06
CA GLU A 175 -13.27 -32.92 -14.97
C GLU A 175 -12.82 -34.17 -14.20
N ASN A 176 -11.93 -34.00 -13.22
CA ASN A 176 -11.44 -35.10 -12.38
C ASN A 176 -12.52 -35.65 -11.45
N LEU A 177 -13.40 -34.77 -10.92
CA LEU A 177 -14.57 -35.17 -10.15
C LEU A 177 -15.49 -36.04 -11.03
N TYR A 178 -15.78 -35.61 -12.25
CA TYR A 178 -16.61 -36.35 -13.19
C TYR A 178 -16.02 -37.72 -13.49
N ARG A 179 -14.71 -37.80 -13.77
CA ARG A 179 -13.99 -39.07 -14.00
C ARG A 179 -14.16 -40.03 -12.83
N ARG A 180 -13.91 -39.58 -11.59
CA ARG A 180 -14.01 -40.43 -10.39
C ARG A 180 -15.44 -40.88 -10.14
N MET A 181 -16.41 -39.97 -10.21
CA MET A 181 -17.82 -40.28 -9.99
C MET A 181 -18.39 -41.23 -11.06
N PHE A 182 -18.05 -41.01 -12.33
CA PHE A 182 -18.47 -41.89 -13.42
C PHE A 182 -17.86 -43.29 -13.27
N HIS A 183 -16.59 -43.40 -12.85
CA HIS A 183 -15.96 -44.69 -12.57
C HIS A 183 -16.63 -45.42 -11.39
N ILE A 184 -16.97 -44.71 -10.30
CA ILE A 184 -17.69 -45.28 -9.15
C ILE A 184 -19.06 -45.82 -9.58
N LEU A 185 -19.80 -45.07 -10.40
CA LEU A 185 -21.13 -45.47 -10.87
C LEU A 185 -21.08 -46.65 -11.86
N ASN A 186 -20.00 -46.78 -12.63
CA ASN A 186 -19.88 -47.74 -13.74
C ASN A 186 -18.72 -48.73 -13.56
N GLN A 187 -18.42 -49.12 -12.31
CA GLN A 187 -17.32 -50.04 -11.96
C GLN A 187 -17.17 -51.33 -12.81
N PRO A 188 -18.23 -51.95 -13.38
CA PRO A 188 -18.04 -53.13 -14.23
C PRO A 188 -17.30 -52.84 -15.54
N TYR A 189 -17.24 -51.58 -15.97
CA TYR A 189 -16.64 -51.18 -17.24
C TYR A 189 -15.18 -50.77 -17.07
N GLN A 190 -14.29 -51.38 -17.86
CA GLN A 190 -12.92 -50.87 -18.00
C GLN A 190 -12.93 -49.68 -18.97
N LEU A 191 -12.68 -48.48 -18.42
CA LEU A 191 -12.65 -47.23 -19.16
C LEU A 191 -11.19 -46.86 -19.43
N ASP A 192 -10.75 -47.00 -20.68
CA ASP A 192 -9.40 -46.65 -21.14
C ASP A 192 -9.26 -45.14 -21.37
N ASP A 193 -8.02 -44.65 -21.53
CA ASP A 193 -7.76 -43.22 -21.70
C ASP A 193 -8.42 -42.62 -22.95
N SER A 194 -8.62 -43.43 -23.98
CA SER A 194 -9.34 -43.03 -25.20
C SER A 194 -10.81 -42.72 -24.90
N TYR A 195 -11.48 -43.55 -24.09
CA TYR A 195 -12.85 -43.33 -23.63
C TYR A 195 -12.95 -42.04 -22.81
N TRP A 196 -11.98 -41.78 -21.93
CA TRP A 196 -11.99 -40.59 -21.10
C TRP A 196 -11.78 -39.29 -21.90
N GLN A 197 -10.92 -39.29 -22.92
CA GLN A 197 -10.80 -38.14 -23.84
C GLN A 197 -12.13 -37.87 -24.58
N CYS A 198 -12.83 -38.91 -25.01
CA CYS A 198 -14.16 -38.75 -25.61
C CYS A 198 -15.17 -38.19 -24.60
N MET A 199 -15.17 -38.70 -23.37
CA MET A 199 -16.09 -38.30 -22.32
C MET A 199 -15.88 -36.85 -21.87
N SER A 200 -14.62 -36.43 -21.71
CA SER A 200 -14.25 -35.04 -21.39
C SER A 200 -14.80 -34.07 -22.45
N ARG A 201 -14.69 -34.39 -23.74
CA ARG A 201 -15.27 -33.57 -24.83
C ARG A 201 -16.79 -33.43 -24.74
N GLN A 202 -17.48 -34.41 -24.16
CA GLN A 202 -18.94 -34.40 -24.02
C GLN A 202 -19.42 -33.73 -22.72
N MET A 203 -18.52 -33.47 -21.77
CA MET A 203 -18.88 -32.94 -20.46
C MET A 203 -19.60 -31.59 -20.54
N GLN A 204 -19.17 -30.69 -21.44
CA GLN A 204 -19.83 -29.40 -21.66
C GLN A 204 -21.27 -29.53 -22.17
N GLN A 205 -21.56 -30.54 -23.00
CA GLN A 205 -22.91 -30.78 -23.51
C GLN A 205 -23.78 -31.49 -22.48
N LEU A 206 -23.22 -32.43 -21.73
CA LEU A 206 -23.94 -33.25 -20.76
C LEU A 206 -24.24 -32.50 -19.47
N GLN A 207 -23.44 -31.49 -19.11
CA GLN A 207 -23.56 -30.71 -17.88
C GLN A 207 -23.83 -31.62 -16.66
N PRO A 208 -22.92 -32.57 -16.38
CA PRO A 208 -23.16 -33.63 -15.40
C PRO A 208 -23.43 -33.10 -13.99
N PHE A 209 -22.94 -31.89 -13.69
CA PHE A 209 -23.11 -31.19 -12.42
C PHE A 209 -24.10 -30.01 -12.51
N GLY A 210 -24.87 -29.92 -13.60
CA GLY A 210 -25.72 -28.77 -13.87
C GLY A 210 -24.91 -27.47 -13.98
N GLN A 211 -25.49 -26.37 -13.52
CA GLN A 211 -24.91 -25.02 -13.63
C GLN A 211 -23.89 -24.69 -12.53
N VAL A 212 -23.64 -25.61 -11.59
CA VAL A 212 -22.78 -25.36 -10.42
C VAL A 212 -21.35 -25.02 -10.84
N PRO A 213 -20.67 -25.78 -11.75
CA PRO A 213 -19.29 -25.49 -12.13
C PRO A 213 -19.12 -24.08 -12.72
N ASP A 214 -19.99 -23.70 -13.67
CA ASP A 214 -19.89 -22.41 -14.36
C ASP A 214 -20.15 -21.23 -13.41
N LYS A 215 -21.14 -21.36 -12.51
CA LYS A 215 -21.43 -20.34 -11.49
C LYS A 215 -20.29 -20.20 -10.49
N MET A 216 -19.82 -21.32 -9.96
CA MET A 216 -18.71 -21.36 -9.00
C MET A 216 -17.45 -20.76 -9.63
N LYS A 217 -17.14 -21.12 -10.87
CA LYS A 217 -16.00 -20.56 -11.62
C LYS A 217 -16.06 -19.05 -11.70
N MET A 218 -17.19 -18.49 -12.14
CA MET A 218 -17.36 -17.05 -12.23
C MET A 218 -17.20 -16.34 -10.88
N GLN A 219 -17.81 -16.88 -9.82
CA GLN A 219 -17.78 -16.28 -8.47
C GLN A 219 -16.39 -16.34 -7.86
N VAL A 220 -15.76 -17.52 -7.89
CA VAL A 220 -14.40 -17.75 -7.39
C VAL A 220 -13.39 -16.91 -8.15
N HIS A 221 -13.47 -16.86 -9.49
CA HIS A 221 -12.58 -16.04 -10.30
C HIS A 221 -12.63 -14.56 -9.90
N ARG A 222 -13.84 -13.99 -9.77
CA ARG A 222 -14.03 -12.57 -9.43
C ARG A 222 -13.56 -12.26 -8.02
N ALA A 223 -13.95 -13.06 -7.04
CA ALA A 223 -13.58 -12.85 -5.64
C ALA A 223 -12.07 -12.96 -5.41
N PHE A 224 -11.42 -14.01 -5.93
CA PHE A 224 -9.98 -14.20 -5.74
C PHE A 224 -9.16 -13.17 -6.51
N SER A 225 -9.56 -12.82 -7.73
CA SER A 225 -8.86 -11.78 -8.49
C SER A 225 -8.93 -10.45 -7.74
N ALA A 226 -10.11 -10.06 -7.25
CA ALA A 226 -10.28 -8.84 -6.49
C ALA A 226 -9.46 -8.84 -5.19
N ALA A 227 -9.52 -9.94 -4.42
CA ALA A 227 -8.80 -10.07 -3.15
C ALA A 227 -7.28 -10.01 -3.35
N ARG A 228 -6.77 -10.72 -4.37
CA ARG A 228 -5.34 -10.72 -4.72
C ARG A 228 -4.88 -9.33 -5.16
N THR A 229 -5.63 -8.69 -6.06
CA THR A 229 -5.31 -7.33 -6.53
C THR A 229 -5.32 -6.33 -5.37
N PHE A 230 -6.26 -6.45 -4.43
CA PHE A 230 -6.36 -5.55 -3.29
C PHE A 230 -5.14 -5.63 -2.35
N ILE A 231 -4.74 -6.85 -1.97
CA ILE A 231 -3.52 -7.07 -1.17
C ILE A 231 -2.28 -6.58 -1.90
N HIS A 232 -2.19 -6.87 -3.21
CA HIS A 232 -1.06 -6.45 -4.01
C HIS A 232 -0.97 -4.93 -4.11
N ALA A 233 -2.09 -4.25 -4.34
CA ALA A 233 -2.17 -2.80 -4.38
C ALA A 233 -1.77 -2.18 -3.03
N LEU A 234 -2.21 -2.74 -1.90
CA LEU A 234 -1.79 -2.28 -0.57
C LEU A 234 -0.28 -2.48 -0.33
N THR A 235 0.27 -3.61 -0.79
CA THR A 235 1.71 -3.92 -0.68
C THR A 235 2.53 -2.88 -1.45
N ILE A 236 2.21 -2.66 -2.73
CA ILE A 236 2.86 -1.64 -3.56
C ILE A 236 2.68 -0.25 -2.95
N GLY A 237 1.49 0.08 -2.45
CA GLY A 237 1.24 1.36 -1.78
C GLY A 237 2.21 1.60 -0.62
N SER A 238 2.46 0.58 0.20
CA SER A 238 3.41 0.66 1.31
C SER A 238 4.87 0.83 0.86
N GLU A 239 5.25 0.21 -0.27
CA GLU A 239 6.58 0.33 -0.87
C GLU A 239 6.79 1.74 -1.42
N VAL A 240 5.81 2.25 -2.20
CA VAL A 240 5.87 3.60 -2.77
C VAL A 240 5.92 4.68 -1.69
N ILE A 241 5.15 4.55 -0.60
CA ILE A 241 5.24 5.47 0.54
C ILE A 241 6.63 5.37 1.19
N SER A 242 7.20 4.15 1.30
CA SER A 242 8.54 3.96 1.86
C SER A 242 9.60 4.66 1.04
N ASP A 243 9.50 4.61 -0.29
CA ASP A 243 10.44 5.28 -1.20
C ASP A 243 10.41 6.82 -1.04
N MET A 244 9.30 7.39 -0.55
CA MET A 244 9.24 8.81 -0.24
C MET A 244 10.20 9.24 0.87
N LEU A 245 10.57 8.34 1.78
CA LEU A 245 11.54 8.62 2.84
C LEU A 245 12.93 8.96 2.27
N GLU A 246 13.22 8.47 1.07
CA GLU A 246 14.50 8.67 0.39
C GLU A 246 14.50 9.89 -0.55
N MET A 247 13.38 10.62 -0.67
CA MET A 247 13.31 11.78 -1.55
C MET A 247 14.26 12.90 -1.09
N PRO A 248 15.16 13.38 -1.98
CA PRO A 248 16.13 14.38 -1.61
C PRO A 248 15.47 15.75 -1.40
N VAL A 249 15.94 16.47 -0.38
CA VAL A 249 15.53 17.85 -0.12
C VAL A 249 16.33 18.78 -1.04
N SER A 250 15.66 19.70 -1.73
CA SER A 250 16.36 20.65 -2.61
C SER A 250 17.22 21.64 -1.82
N THR A 251 18.36 22.03 -2.38
CA THR A 251 19.26 23.03 -1.77
C THR A 251 18.57 24.39 -1.62
N ALA A 252 17.66 24.73 -2.53
CA ALA A 252 16.82 25.93 -2.46
C ALA A 252 15.90 25.89 -1.23
N CYS A 253 15.24 24.75 -0.98
CA CYS A 253 14.41 24.56 0.22
C CYS A 253 15.23 24.72 1.50
N ILE A 254 16.37 24.02 1.61
CA ILE A 254 17.24 24.10 2.79
C ILE A 254 17.71 25.54 3.03
N SER A 255 18.04 26.27 1.96
CA SER A 255 18.44 27.68 2.05
C SER A 255 17.29 28.56 2.55
N GLN A 256 16.08 28.40 2.03
CA GLN A 256 14.90 29.16 2.47
C GLN A 256 14.49 28.84 3.91
N LEU A 257 14.51 27.56 4.30
CA LEU A 257 14.28 27.14 5.68
C LEU A 257 15.32 27.75 6.62
N THR A 258 16.59 27.76 6.21
CA THR A 258 17.68 28.37 6.99
C THR A 258 17.50 29.88 7.11
N GLN A 259 17.09 30.52 6.01
CA GLN A 259 16.76 31.94 5.99
C GLN A 259 15.66 32.30 6.98
N MET A 260 14.63 31.47 7.03
CA MET A 260 13.48 31.66 7.91
C MET A 260 13.78 31.36 9.37
N LEU A 261 14.46 30.25 9.65
CA LEU A 261 14.63 29.72 11.01
C LEU A 261 15.84 30.30 11.73
N TYR A 262 16.93 30.58 11.01
CA TYR A 262 18.24 30.82 11.63
C TYR A 262 18.84 32.19 11.31
N CYS A 263 18.62 32.76 10.12
CA CYS A 263 19.20 34.05 9.77
C CYS A 263 18.78 35.24 10.67
N PRO A 264 17.58 35.31 11.27
CA PRO A 264 17.27 36.33 12.26
C PRO A 264 18.25 36.34 13.44
N HIS A 265 18.68 35.15 13.89
CA HIS A 265 19.68 35.01 14.96
C HIS A 265 21.06 35.51 14.52
N CYS A 266 21.43 35.29 13.26
CA CYS A 266 22.66 35.86 12.69
C CYS A 266 22.64 37.39 12.63
N GLN A 267 21.46 37.98 12.40
CA GLN A 267 21.25 39.43 12.34
C GLN A 267 21.01 40.09 13.70
N ARG A 268 21.18 39.35 14.82
CA ARG A 268 20.92 39.80 16.20
C ARG A 268 19.45 40.16 16.47
N ALA A 269 18.53 39.69 15.64
CA ALA A 269 17.10 39.77 15.92
C ALA A 269 16.73 38.65 16.90
N THR A 270 16.54 39.01 18.16
CA THR A 270 15.99 38.10 19.18
C THR A 270 14.47 38.30 19.25
N GLY A 271 13.70 37.21 19.13
CA GLY A 271 12.29 37.21 19.60
C GLY A 271 11.18 36.78 18.63
N PRO A 272 11.16 37.11 17.33
CA PRO A 272 10.01 36.71 16.52
C PRO A 272 10.23 35.34 15.88
N LYS A 273 9.33 34.40 16.21
CA LYS A 273 9.09 33.23 15.35
C LYS A 273 8.72 33.72 13.94
N PRO A 274 9.00 32.93 12.88
CA PRO A 274 8.52 33.30 11.55
C PRO A 274 7.00 33.43 11.56
N CYS A 275 6.48 34.44 10.86
CA CYS A 275 5.04 34.61 10.69
C CYS A 275 4.42 33.37 10.03
N ASP A 276 3.21 32.99 10.42
CA ASP A 276 2.56 31.77 9.93
C ASP A 276 2.49 31.73 8.39
N GLY A 277 2.07 32.82 7.74
CA GLY A 277 2.02 32.89 6.28
C GLY A 277 3.39 32.78 5.60
N PHE A 278 4.45 33.28 6.22
CA PHE A 278 5.81 33.14 5.70
C PHE A 278 6.31 31.70 5.83
N CYS A 279 6.02 31.08 6.98
CA CYS A 279 6.32 29.67 7.24
C CYS A 279 5.62 28.75 6.25
N VAL A 280 4.30 28.89 6.09
CA VAL A 280 3.51 28.10 5.14
C VAL A 280 4.06 28.27 3.72
N ASN A 281 4.36 29.48 3.27
CA ASN A 281 4.88 29.70 1.93
C ASN A 281 6.21 28.96 1.67
N ILE A 282 7.15 29.02 2.62
CA ILE A 282 8.44 28.32 2.48
C ILE A 282 8.25 26.80 2.52
N VAL A 283 7.48 26.29 3.49
CA VAL A 283 7.27 24.86 3.65
C VAL A 283 6.49 24.28 2.47
N SER A 284 5.49 24.99 1.94
CA SER A 284 4.77 24.59 0.72
C SER A 284 5.71 24.51 -0.49
N GLY A 285 6.67 25.44 -0.63
CA GLY A 285 7.70 25.37 -1.67
C GLY A 285 8.60 24.14 -1.52
N CYS A 286 9.00 23.80 -0.29
CA CYS A 286 9.75 22.59 0.02
C CYS A 286 8.99 21.30 -0.30
N LEU A 287 7.66 21.30 -0.14
CA LEU A 287 6.79 20.15 -0.34
C LEU A 287 6.27 19.99 -1.77
N ALA A 288 6.71 20.80 -2.73
CA ALA A 288 6.20 20.78 -4.10
C ALA A 288 6.27 19.38 -4.77
N SER A 289 7.33 18.62 -4.52
CA SER A 289 7.46 17.24 -5.02
C SER A 289 6.41 16.30 -4.42
N TYR A 290 6.10 16.46 -3.13
CA TYR A 290 5.05 15.68 -2.45
C TYR A 290 3.66 16.06 -2.95
N VAL A 291 3.40 17.34 -3.22
CA VAL A 291 2.12 17.81 -3.79
C VAL A 291 1.90 17.25 -5.20
N THR A 292 2.96 17.10 -5.99
CA THR A 292 2.86 16.47 -7.31
C THR A 292 2.45 15.00 -7.20
N PHE A 293 3.00 14.31 -6.20
CA PHE A 293 2.64 12.92 -5.91
C PHE A 293 1.22 12.79 -5.36
N ASP A 294 0.77 13.72 -4.51
CA ASP A 294 -0.54 13.70 -3.84
C ASP A 294 -1.69 13.44 -4.82
N ARG A 295 -1.66 14.03 -6.02
CA ARG A 295 -2.68 13.76 -7.05
C ARG A 295 -2.74 12.29 -7.45
N LEU A 296 -1.59 11.67 -7.73
CA LEU A 296 -1.51 10.26 -8.13
C LEU A 296 -1.87 9.34 -6.96
N TRP A 297 -1.51 9.74 -5.74
CA TRP A 297 -1.86 9.02 -4.52
C TRP A 297 -3.36 8.95 -4.30
N ASN A 298 -4.05 10.08 -4.40
CA ASN A 298 -5.50 10.14 -4.24
C ASN A 298 -6.22 9.33 -5.32
N GLU A 299 -5.76 9.38 -6.57
CA GLU A 299 -6.27 8.54 -7.67
C GLU A 299 -6.09 7.03 -7.37
N TYR A 300 -4.94 6.64 -6.85
CA TYR A 300 -4.69 5.28 -6.37
C TYR A 300 -5.63 4.88 -5.22
N LEU A 301 -5.82 5.75 -4.23
CA LEU A 301 -6.71 5.49 -3.09
C LEU A 301 -8.16 5.33 -3.53
N ASP A 302 -8.63 6.17 -4.46
CA ASP A 302 -9.99 6.08 -5.02
C ASP A 302 -10.22 4.72 -5.71
N HIS A 303 -9.25 4.24 -6.49
CA HIS A 303 -9.33 2.93 -7.11
C HIS A 303 -9.27 1.78 -6.09
N LEU A 304 -8.46 1.93 -5.04
CA LEU A 304 -8.36 0.96 -3.96
C LEU A 304 -9.68 0.86 -3.17
N LEU A 305 -10.33 2.00 -2.90
CA LEU A 305 -11.64 2.07 -2.24
C LEU A 305 -12.74 1.44 -3.10
N GLN A 306 -12.75 1.72 -4.41
CA GLN A 306 -13.69 1.06 -5.33
C GLN A 306 -13.52 -0.47 -5.32
N LEU A 307 -12.29 -0.97 -5.25
CA LEU A 307 -12.04 -2.40 -5.15
C LEU A 307 -12.52 -2.97 -3.81
N LEU A 308 -12.33 -2.23 -2.72
CA LEU A 308 -12.84 -2.60 -1.39
C LEU A 308 -14.37 -2.71 -1.39
N GLU A 309 -15.09 -1.75 -1.98
CA GLU A 309 -16.55 -1.82 -2.12
C GLU A 309 -17.01 -3.08 -2.88
N ARG A 310 -16.26 -3.50 -3.90
CA ARG A 310 -16.54 -4.75 -4.61
C ARG A 310 -16.32 -5.98 -3.74
N LEU A 311 -15.28 -5.96 -2.91
CA LEU A 311 -14.97 -7.02 -1.94
C LEU A 311 -15.96 -7.08 -0.78
N GLU A 312 -16.57 -5.95 -0.39
CA GLU A 312 -17.63 -5.95 0.61
C GLU A 312 -18.97 -6.44 0.02
N GLY A 313 -19.23 -6.14 -1.25
CA GLY A 313 -20.46 -6.52 -1.95
C GLY A 313 -20.31 -7.73 -2.88
N PRO A 314 -20.36 -7.53 -4.21
CA PRO A 314 -20.57 -8.62 -5.18
C PRO A 314 -19.43 -9.63 -5.29
N TYR A 315 -18.21 -9.27 -4.89
CA TYR A 315 -17.01 -10.12 -4.96
C TYR A 315 -16.52 -10.52 -3.56
N ASN A 316 -17.43 -10.51 -2.59
CA ASN A 316 -17.12 -10.89 -1.22
C ASN A 316 -16.64 -12.34 -1.14
N ILE A 317 -15.36 -12.51 -0.83
CA ILE A 317 -14.70 -13.81 -0.81
C ILE A 317 -15.27 -14.74 0.24
N GLU A 318 -15.75 -14.21 1.38
CA GLU A 318 -16.37 -15.02 2.43
C GLU A 318 -17.67 -15.66 1.93
N THR A 319 -18.49 -14.90 1.21
CA THR A 319 -19.73 -15.41 0.60
C THR A 319 -19.50 -16.45 -0.49
N VAL A 320 -18.32 -16.46 -1.10
CA VAL A 320 -17.94 -17.40 -2.16
C VAL A 320 -17.25 -18.65 -1.61
N ILE A 321 -16.38 -18.50 -0.62
CA ILE A 321 -15.55 -19.58 -0.09
C ILE A 321 -16.19 -20.35 1.06
N ASN A 322 -16.97 -19.71 1.93
CA ASN A 322 -17.64 -20.43 3.01
C ASN A 322 -18.59 -21.53 2.52
N PRO A 323 -19.45 -21.31 1.49
CA PRO A 323 -20.40 -22.33 1.04
C PRO A 323 -19.82 -23.28 -0.03
N ILE A 324 -18.51 -23.31 -0.24
CA ILE A 324 -17.89 -24.08 -1.34
C ILE A 324 -18.14 -25.59 -1.18
N ASP A 325 -18.15 -26.08 0.06
CA ASP A 325 -18.46 -27.46 0.43
C ASP A 325 -19.91 -27.82 0.05
N ILE A 326 -20.86 -26.95 0.34
CA ILE A 326 -22.27 -27.10 -0.01
C ILE A 326 -22.43 -27.09 -1.54
N GLN A 327 -21.79 -26.15 -2.25
CA GLN A 327 -21.86 -26.10 -3.72
C GLN A 327 -21.31 -27.38 -4.36
N ILE A 328 -20.16 -27.87 -3.90
CA ILE A 328 -19.58 -29.12 -4.40
C ILE A 328 -20.48 -30.31 -4.06
N SER A 329 -21.08 -30.35 -2.86
CA SER A 329 -22.04 -31.38 -2.47
C SER A 329 -23.31 -31.37 -3.33
N GLU A 330 -23.82 -30.18 -3.67
CA GLU A 330 -24.93 -30.01 -4.62
C GLU A 330 -24.57 -30.55 -6.00
N ALA A 331 -23.38 -30.22 -6.52
CA ALA A 331 -22.89 -30.77 -7.79
C ALA A 331 -22.86 -32.30 -7.75
N ILE A 332 -22.32 -32.89 -6.68
CA ILE A 332 -22.29 -34.35 -6.48
C ILE A 332 -23.71 -34.93 -6.47
N MET A 333 -24.65 -34.30 -5.78
CA MET A 333 -26.05 -34.73 -5.72
C MET A 333 -26.71 -34.68 -7.11
N ILE A 334 -26.53 -33.59 -7.86
CA ILE A 334 -27.03 -33.46 -9.24
C ILE A 334 -26.49 -34.59 -10.12
N PHE A 335 -25.21 -34.93 -9.97
CA PHE A 335 -24.62 -36.05 -10.69
C PHE A 335 -25.25 -37.38 -10.31
N GLN A 336 -25.48 -37.63 -9.02
CA GLN A 336 -26.10 -38.88 -8.54
C GLN A 336 -27.51 -39.05 -9.11
N ASP A 337 -28.29 -37.98 -9.17
CA ASP A 337 -29.64 -37.99 -9.74
C ASP A 337 -29.63 -38.26 -11.26
N LYS A 338 -28.71 -37.61 -11.99
CA LYS A 338 -28.60 -37.74 -13.45
C LYS A 338 -27.70 -38.89 -13.90
N GLY A 339 -27.04 -39.57 -12.98
CA GLY A 339 -25.91 -40.45 -13.27
C GLY A 339 -26.28 -41.57 -14.22
N LYS A 340 -27.46 -42.18 -14.04
CA LYS A 340 -27.96 -43.24 -14.92
C LYS A 340 -28.24 -42.74 -16.34
N GLU A 341 -28.83 -41.56 -16.48
CA GLU A 341 -29.09 -40.94 -17.78
C GLU A 341 -27.78 -40.60 -18.50
N ILE A 342 -26.79 -40.07 -17.75
CA ILE A 342 -25.46 -39.76 -18.27
C ILE A 342 -24.75 -41.03 -18.71
N SER A 343 -24.74 -42.08 -17.87
CA SER A 343 -24.21 -43.40 -18.23
C SER A 343 -24.85 -43.92 -19.51
N ASP A 344 -26.18 -43.89 -19.64
CA ASP A 344 -26.88 -44.37 -20.83
C ASP A 344 -26.47 -43.58 -22.09
N LYS A 345 -26.40 -42.25 -22.00
CA LYS A 345 -26.01 -41.40 -23.14
C LYS A 345 -24.56 -41.64 -23.54
N VAL A 346 -23.64 -41.71 -22.59
CA VAL A 346 -22.20 -41.89 -22.85
C VAL A 346 -21.92 -43.30 -23.36
N ILE A 347 -22.49 -44.33 -22.73
CA ILE A 347 -22.29 -45.74 -23.12
C ILE A 347 -22.94 -46.03 -24.47
N LYS A 348 -24.19 -45.58 -24.73
CA LYS A 348 -24.82 -45.78 -26.05
C LYS A 348 -24.02 -45.08 -27.15
N LYS A 349 -23.65 -43.82 -26.96
CA LYS A 349 -22.94 -43.03 -27.98
C LYS A 349 -21.53 -43.58 -28.27
N ASN A 350 -20.84 -44.07 -27.25
CA ASN A 350 -19.54 -44.74 -27.42
C ASN A 350 -19.65 -46.16 -27.98
N PHE A 351 -20.74 -46.89 -27.71
CA PHE A 351 -21.04 -48.16 -28.38
C PHE A 351 -21.22 -47.95 -29.89
N PHE A 352 -21.98 -46.93 -30.31
CA PHE A 352 -22.10 -46.60 -31.74
C PHE A 352 -20.77 -46.21 -32.39
N LEU A 353 -19.87 -45.49 -31.68
CA LEU A 353 -18.55 -45.15 -32.21
C LEU A 353 -17.61 -46.36 -32.35
N LYS A 354 -17.72 -47.36 -31.47
CA LYS A 354 -16.93 -48.61 -31.56
C LYS A 354 -17.35 -49.54 -32.69
N PHE A 355 -18.57 -49.39 -33.22
CA PHE A 355 -19.14 -50.18 -34.32
C PHE A 355 -19.32 -49.38 -35.62
N SER A 356 -18.89 -48.12 -35.68
CA SER A 356 -18.94 -47.27 -36.91
C SER A 356 -17.57 -47.07 -37.58
N ILE A 357 -16.58 -47.90 -37.21
CA ILE A 357 -15.30 -48.08 -37.94
C ILE A 357 -15.31 -49.53 -38.44
#